data_AF-A0A5P9CVQ7-F1
#
_entry.id   AF-A0A5P9CVQ7-F1
#
_cell.length_a   1.000
_cell.length_b   1.000
_cell.length_c   1.000
_cell.angle_alpha   90.00
_cell.angle_beta   90.00
_cell.angle_gamma   90.00
#
_symmetry.space_group_name_H-M   'P 1'
#
loop_
_entity.id
_entity.type
_entity.pdbx_description
1 polymer ?
#
loop_
_entity_poly.entity_id
_entity_poly.type
_entity_poly.pdbx_seq_one_letter_code
_entity_poly.pdbx_strand_id
1 'polypeptide(L)'
;MTALFNVILIALDLYFYIIIASAIFSWLYAFNIINSNNQIINSIGRALYNLTEPALRPIRRFLPDLGGIDISPVILLLGIIFLRQIIILNLMPMFRGY
;
A
#
# COMPACT_ATOMS: atom_id res chain seq x y z
N MET A 1 -21.11 -16.24 1.66
CA MET A 1 -20.61 -14.87 1.35
C MET A 1 -19.44 -14.45 2.23
N THR A 2 -19.44 -14.74 3.53
CA THR A 2 -18.33 -14.52 4.48
C THR A 2 -16.93 -14.87 3.96
N ALA A 3 -16.76 -16.04 3.33
CA ALA A 3 -15.45 -16.48 2.81
C ALA A 3 -14.89 -15.53 1.72
N LEU A 4 -15.75 -14.98 0.86
CA LEU A 4 -15.34 -14.03 -0.17
C LEU A 4 -14.79 -12.73 0.46
N PHE A 5 -15.49 -12.20 1.46
CA PHE A 5 -15.02 -11.03 2.21
C PHE A 5 -13.67 -11.30 2.88
N ASN A 6 -13.47 -12.49 3.45
CA ASN A 6 -12.18 -12.85 4.04
C ASN A 6 -11.05 -12.86 3.00
N VAL A 7 -11.28 -13.42 1.81
CA VAL A 7 -10.27 -13.40 0.72
C VAL A 7 -9.92 -11.97 0.33
N ILE A 8 -10.92 -11.08 0.22
CA ILE A 8 -10.71 -9.65 -0.07
C ILE A 8 -9.89 -8.98 1.04
N LEU A 9 -10.23 -9.24 2.31
CA LEU A 9 -9.50 -8.68 3.45
C LEU A 9 -8.04 -9.16 3.48
N ILE A 10 -7.79 -10.43 3.18
CA ILE A 10 -6.42 -10.98 3.06
C ILE A 10 -5.66 -10.29 1.92
N ALA A 11 -6.30 -10.06 0.78
CA ALA A 11 -5.68 -9.34 -0.35
C ALA A 11 -5.33 -7.89 0.02
N LEU A 12 -6.22 -7.20 0.75
CA LEU A 12 -5.96 -5.86 1.27
C LEU A 12 -4.81 -5.86 2.28
N ASP A 13 -4.72 -6.86 3.16
CA ASP A 13 -3.63 -7.00 4.13
C ASP A 13 -2.29 -7.28 3.44
N LEU A 14 -2.27 -8.14 2.42
CA LEU A 14 -1.08 -8.37 1.60
C LEU A 14 -0.62 -7.07 0.93
N TYR A 15 -1.55 -6.33 0.33
CA TYR A 15 -1.22 -5.06 -0.33
C TYR A 15 -0.76 -3.99 0.66
N PHE A 16 -1.33 -3.93 1.86
CA PHE A 16 -0.88 -3.08 2.96
C PHE A 16 0.61 -3.31 3.28
N TYR A 17 1.04 -4.58 3.41
CA TYR A 17 2.45 -4.89 3.64
C TYR A 17 3.35 -4.56 2.44
N ILE A 18 2.88 -4.72 1.20
CA ILE A 18 3.62 -4.30 0.00
C ILE A 18 3.88 -2.79 0.02
N ILE A 19 2.89 -1.98 0.41
CA ILE A 19 3.05 -0.52 0.51
C ILE A 19 4.04 -0.16 1.61
N ILE A 20 3.97 -0.83 2.77
CA ILE A 20 4.97 -0.64 3.84
C ILE A 20 6.37 -0.99 3.33
N ALA A 21 6.53 -2.13 2.67
CA ALA A 21 7.81 -2.55 2.10
C ALA A 21 8.34 -1.51 1.09
N SER A 22 7.46 -0.97 0.24
CA SER A 22 7.80 0.10 -0.71
C SER A 22 8.23 1.39 -0.02
N ALA A 23 7.52 1.81 1.03
CA ALA A 23 7.86 3.01 1.80
C ALA A 23 9.21 2.85 2.51
N ILE A 24 9.44 1.72 3.18
CA ILE A 24 10.73 1.40 3.81
C ILE A 24 11.84 1.37 2.75
N PHE A 25 11.62 0.70 1.62
CA PHE A 25 12.60 0.65 0.53
C PHE A 25 12.94 2.04 0.00
N SER A 26 11.94 2.94 -0.13
CA SER A 26 12.17 4.32 -0.56
C SER A 26 13.06 5.09 0.42
N TRP A 27 12.89 4.91 1.73
CA TRP A 27 13.76 5.51 2.74
C TRP A 27 15.16 4.90 2.73
N LEU A 28 15.27 3.57 2.64
CA LEU A 28 16.57 2.91 2.53
C LEU A 28 17.36 3.43 1.33
N TYR A 29 16.69 3.64 0.20
CA TYR A 29 17.29 4.23 -1.00
C TYR A 29 17.65 5.70 -0.78
N ALA A 30 16.72 6.53 -0.29
CA ALA A 30 16.92 7.97 -0.11
C ALA A 30 18.03 8.32 0.88
N PHE A 31 18.19 7.52 1.95
CA PHE A 31 19.24 7.69 2.95
C PHE A 31 20.55 6.96 2.59
N ASN A 32 20.69 6.46 1.35
CA ASN A 32 21.86 5.73 0.87
C ASN A 32 22.24 4.51 1.73
N ILE A 33 21.26 3.89 2.40
CA ILE A 33 21.48 2.70 3.24
C ILE A 33 21.71 1.47 2.36
N ILE A 34 21.08 1.42 1.18
CA ILE A 34 21.21 0.32 0.22
C ILE A 34 21.84 0.79 -1.08
N ASN A 35 22.73 -0.04 -1.64
CA ASN A 35 23.43 0.28 -2.89
C ASN A 35 22.58 -0.08 -4.11
N SER A 36 22.17 0.96 -4.85
CA SER A 36 21.36 0.85 -6.06
C SER A 36 22.07 0.20 -7.25
N ASN A 37 23.39 0.08 -7.22
CA ASN A 37 24.17 -0.61 -8.25
C ASN A 37 24.04 -2.14 -8.16
N ASN A 38 23.53 -2.68 -7.04
CA ASN A 38 23.25 -4.11 -6.94
C ASN A 38 21.98 -4.46 -7.74
N GLN A 39 22.12 -5.37 -8.69
CA GLN A 39 21.02 -5.79 -9.58
C GLN A 39 19.82 -6.38 -8.83
N ILE A 40 20.03 -7.06 -7.70
CA ILE A 40 18.97 -7.62 -6.87
C ILE A 40 18.17 -6.50 -6.21
N ILE A 41 18.86 -5.55 -5.58
CA ILE A 41 18.24 -4.41 -4.89
C ILE A 41 17.40 -3.59 -5.89
N ASN A 42 17.96 -3.30 -7.06
CA ASN A 42 17.26 -2.57 -8.11
C ASN A 42 16.02 -3.34 -8.61
N SER A 43 16.10 -4.67 -8.75
CA SER A 43 14.96 -5.49 -9.18
C SER A 43 13.83 -5.50 -8.14
N ILE A 44 14.16 -5.58 -6.84
CA ILE A 44 13.18 -5.47 -5.75
C ILE A 44 12.51 -4.09 -5.78
N GLY A 45 13.31 -3.02 -5.90
CA GLY A 45 12.80 -1.65 -5.97
C GLY A 45 11.83 -1.45 -7.15
N ARG A 46 12.18 -1.95 -8.34
CA ARG A 46 11.29 -1.90 -9.51
C ARG A 46 10.00 -2.69 -9.29
N ALA A 47 10.06 -3.86 -8.67
CA ALA A 47 8.87 -4.65 -8.37
C ALA A 47 7.93 -3.90 -7.41
N LEU A 48 8.46 -3.37 -6.30
CA LEU A 48 7.69 -2.59 -5.33
C LEU A 48 7.09 -1.33 -5.96
N TYR A 49 7.88 -0.61 -6.77
CA TYR A 49 7.40 0.55 -7.53
C TYR A 49 6.25 0.17 -8.46
N ASN A 50 6.41 -0.85 -9.32
CA ASN A 50 5.38 -1.25 -10.27
C ASN A 50 4.08 -1.74 -9.59
N LEU A 51 4.20 -2.39 -8.43
CA LEU A 51 3.05 -2.87 -7.66
C LEU A 51 2.28 -1.72 -7.01
N THR A 52 2.95 -0.66 -6.59
CA THR A 52 2.33 0.42 -5.80
C THR A 52 1.98 1.66 -6.63
N GLU A 53 2.68 1.91 -7.73
CA GLU A 53 2.52 3.10 -8.58
C GLU A 53 1.09 3.35 -9.05
N PRO A 54 0.31 2.33 -9.50
CA PRO A 54 -1.06 2.56 -9.94
C PRO A 54 -1.96 3.19 -8.86
N ALA A 55 -1.72 2.89 -7.59
CA ALA A 55 -2.48 3.43 -6.46
C ALA A 55 -1.87 4.70 -5.86
N LEU A 56 -0.53 4.81 -5.83
CA LEU A 56 0.17 5.97 -5.28
C LEU A 56 0.14 7.18 -6.25
N ARG A 57 0.21 6.94 -7.56
CA ARG A 57 0.24 8.02 -8.57
C ARG A 57 -0.98 8.95 -8.51
N PRO A 58 -2.23 8.45 -8.43
CA PRO A 58 -3.38 9.33 -8.27
C PRO A 58 -3.31 10.15 -6.98
N ILE A 59 -2.91 9.55 -5.86
CA ILE A 59 -2.81 10.24 -4.56
C ILE A 59 -1.81 11.38 -4.63
N ARG A 60 -0.62 11.15 -5.20
CA ARG A 60 0.40 12.20 -5.37
C ARG A 60 -0.07 13.38 -6.20
N ARG A 61 -0.98 13.18 -7.16
CA ARG A 61 -1.54 14.28 -7.97
C ARG A 61 -2.43 15.23 -7.17
N PHE A 62 -2.98 14.78 -6.05
CA PHE A 62 -3.83 15.60 -5.19
C PHE A 62 -3.07 16.21 -4.02
N LEU A 63 -1.82 15.79 -3.79
CA LEU A 63 -1.00 16.30 -2.70
C LEU A 63 -0.25 17.56 -3.13
N PRO A 64 -0.12 18.55 -2.21
CA PRO A 64 0.83 19.63 -2.42
C PRO A 64 2.26 19.08 -2.46
N ASP A 65 3.18 19.82 -3.06
CA ASP A 65 4.60 19.48 -3.00
C ASP A 65 5.11 19.66 -1.57
N LEU A 66 5.54 18.56 -0.94
CA LEU A 66 6.01 18.53 0.45
C LEU A 66 7.53 18.53 0.57
N GLY A 67 8.25 19.00 -0.45
CA GLY A 67 9.71 19.17 -0.36
C GLY A 67 10.46 17.84 -0.33
N GLY A 68 10.03 16.88 -1.16
CA GLY A 68 10.76 15.62 -1.38
C GLY A 68 10.39 14.46 -0.47
N ILE A 69 9.48 14.65 0.51
CA ILE A 69 8.94 13.56 1.32
C ILE A 69 7.62 13.08 0.71
N ASP A 70 7.59 11.83 0.25
CA ASP A 70 6.37 11.22 -0.28
C ASP A 70 5.48 10.68 0.87
N ILE A 71 4.42 11.44 1.20
CA ILE A 71 3.42 11.00 2.19
C ILE A 71 2.30 10.14 1.58
N SER A 72 2.29 9.94 0.25
CA SER A 72 1.23 9.18 -0.41
C SER A 72 1.08 7.74 0.08
N PRO A 73 2.16 7.01 0.50
CA PRO A 73 2.01 5.69 1.10
C PRO A 73 1.18 5.73 2.38
N VAL A 74 1.37 6.72 3.24
CA VAL A 74 0.61 6.86 4.49
C VAL A 74 -0.87 7.05 4.20
N ILE A 75 -1.21 7.91 3.24
CA ILE A 75 -2.59 8.16 2.85
C ILE A 75 -3.23 6.90 2.26
N LEU A 76 -2.50 6.17 1.41
CA LEU A 76 -2.99 4.91 0.85
C LEU A 76 -3.24 3.86 1.95
N LEU A 77 -2.33 3.75 2.93
CA LEU A 77 -2.50 2.84 4.07
C LEU A 77 -3.75 3.19 4.90
N LEU A 78 -3.98 4.49 5.16
CA LEU A 78 -5.20 4.95 5.83
C LEU A 78 -6.46 4.61 5.02
N GLY A 79 -6.40 4.77 3.69
CA GLY A 79 -7.49 4.36 2.79
C GLY A 79 -7.78 2.86 2.84
N ILE A 80 -6.75 2.02 2.89
CA ILE A 80 -6.90 0.56 3.05
C ILE A 80 -7.51 0.21 4.40
N ILE A 81 -7.02 0.82 5.49
CA ILE A 81 -7.58 0.61 6.84
C ILE A 81 -9.06 0.98 6.84
N PHE A 82 -9.41 2.13 6.28
CA PHE A 82 -10.80 2.58 6.20
C PHE A 82 -11.68 1.62 5.39
N LEU A 83 -11.19 1.14 4.23
CA LEU A 83 -11.92 0.17 3.41
C LEU A 83 -12.13 -1.15 4.16
N ARG A 84 -11.13 -1.64 4.89
CA ARG A 84 -11.26 -2.84 5.73
C ARG A 84 -12.33 -2.64 6.81
N GLN A 85 -12.35 -1.49 7.48
CA GLN A 85 -13.36 -1.18 8.49
C GLN A 85 -14.77 -1.13 7.88
N ILE A 86 -14.94 -0.55 6.69
CA ILE A 86 -16.22 -0.59 5.96
C ILE A 86 -16.65 -2.04 5.70
N ILE A 87 -15.74 -2.87 5.19
CA ILE A 87 -16.04 -4.28 4.89
C ILE A 87 -16.46 -5.03 6.15
N ILE A 88 -15.71 -4.90 7.24
CA ILE A 88 -15.92 -5.68 8.48
C ILE A 88 -17.14 -5.20 9.24
N LEU A 89 -17.30 -3.89 9.42
CA LEU A 89 -18.33 -3.31 10.30
C LEU A 89 -19.66 -3.10 9.58
N ASN A 90 -19.66 -2.86 8.27
CA ASN A 90 -20.88 -2.50 7.53
C ASN A 90 -21.29 -3.60 6.55
N LEU A 91 -20.39 -4.04 5.67
CA LEU A 91 -20.77 -4.97 4.59
C LEU A 91 -20.96 -6.40 5.09
N MET A 92 -19.97 -6.96 5.77
CA MET A 92 -19.97 -8.36 6.18
C MET A 92 -21.15 -8.76 7.07
N PRO A 93 -21.61 -7.93 8.05
CA PRO A 93 -22.77 -8.25 8.87
C PRO A 93 -24.08 -8.34 8.07
N MET A 94 -24.23 -7.54 7.01
CA MET A 94 -25.43 -7.59 6.14
C MET A 94 -25.63 -8.97 5.49
N PHE A 95 -24.55 -9.74 5.31
CA PHE A 95 -24.59 -11.09 4.74
C PHE A 95 -24.46 -12.21 5.77
N ARG A 96 -24.34 -11.86 7.06
CA ARG A 96 -24.35 -12.81 8.20
C ARG A 96 -25.71 -12.89 8.90
N GLY A 97 -26.58 -11.89 8.73
CA GLY A 97 -27.88 -11.77 9.39
C GLY A 97 -29.05 -12.52 8.73
N TYR A 98 -28.77 -13.46 7.81
CA TYR A 98 -29.75 -14.40 7.24
C TYR A 98 -29.23 -15.81 7.38
#